data_AF-A0A4Y7KSQ8-F1
#
_entry.id   AF-A0A4Y7KSQ8-F1
#
_cell.length_a   1.000
_cell.length_b   1.000
_cell.length_c   1.000
_cell.angle_alpha   90.00
_cell.angle_beta   90.00
_cell.angle_gamma   90.00
#
_symmetry.space_group_name_H-M   'P 1'
#
loop_
_entity.id
_entity.type
_entity.pdbx_description
1 polymer ?
#
loop_
_entity_poly.entity_id
_entity_poly.type
_entity_poly.pdbx_seq_one_letter_code
_entity_poly.pdbx_strand_id
1 'polypeptide(L)'
;MGDFREIRNVAKYAARLGQSFGSSTETLSVYSNEIERIRDVEIESNGTIYTFSDGIGKISSEFAHKVANKCGLKCTPSAFQIRYGGYKGVVAVDPRAVKRLCLRKSMCKFTSQNTKLDVLSWSKFQPCFLNRQAISLLSTLGVSDYVFEKKQSINWIQF
;
A
#
# COMPACT_ATOMS: atom_id res chain seq x y z
N MET A 1 7.55 -13.51 12.44
CA MET A 1 8.07 -14.02 11.15
C MET A 1 7.15 -15.11 10.59
N GLY A 2 7.20 -15.40 9.29
CA GLY A 2 6.33 -16.36 8.60
C GLY A 2 7.06 -17.57 8.04
N ASP A 3 6.34 -18.42 7.31
CA ASP A 3 6.89 -19.57 6.61
C ASP A 3 7.39 -19.14 5.22
N PHE A 4 8.68 -19.33 4.98
CA PHE A 4 9.35 -18.98 3.73
C PHE A 4 9.79 -20.20 2.92
N ARG A 5 9.47 -21.43 3.37
CA ARG A 5 9.92 -22.69 2.73
C ARG A 5 9.44 -22.83 1.29
N GLU A 6 8.33 -22.19 0.95
CA GLU A 6 7.76 -22.20 -0.40
C GLU A 6 8.46 -21.20 -1.36
N ILE A 7 9.30 -20.29 -0.86
CA ILE A 7 9.99 -19.29 -1.68
C ILE A 7 11.31 -19.85 -2.21
N ARG A 8 11.28 -20.40 -3.42
CA ARG A 8 12.48 -20.99 -4.07
C ARG A 8 13.43 -19.96 -4.69
N ASN A 9 12.96 -18.74 -4.93
CA ASN A 9 13.76 -17.69 -5.56
C ASN A 9 14.51 -16.87 -4.49
N VAL A 10 15.85 -16.87 -4.56
CA VAL A 10 16.74 -16.23 -3.57
C VAL A 10 16.50 -14.73 -3.44
N ALA A 11 16.34 -14.01 -4.56
CA ALA A 11 16.08 -12.57 -4.53
C ALA A 11 14.72 -12.25 -3.88
N LYS A 12 13.67 -13.02 -4.18
CA LYS A 12 12.37 -12.90 -3.52
C LYS A 12 12.48 -13.23 -2.03
N TYR A 13 13.22 -14.28 -1.67
CA TYR A 13 13.43 -14.70 -0.29
C TYR A 13 14.08 -13.58 0.54
N ALA A 14 15.21 -13.02 0.06
CA ALA A 14 15.88 -11.89 0.70
C ALA A 14 14.95 -10.67 0.85
N ALA A 15 14.18 -10.33 -0.19
CA ALA A 15 13.22 -9.23 -0.14
C ALA A 15 12.06 -9.46 0.85
N ARG A 16 11.69 -10.72 1.15
CA ARG A 16 10.68 -11.06 2.17
C ARG A 16 11.26 -11.13 3.57
N LEU A 17 12.50 -11.57 3.74
CA LEU A 17 13.21 -11.41 5.01
C LEU A 17 13.33 -9.94 5.39
N GLY A 18 13.74 -9.09 4.44
CA GLY A 18 13.83 -7.63 4.61
C GLY A 18 12.53 -6.97 5.08
N GLN A 19 11.37 -7.55 4.75
CA GLN A 19 10.06 -7.03 5.19
C GLN A 19 9.82 -7.19 6.69
N SER A 20 10.58 -8.02 7.39
CA SER A 20 10.48 -8.14 8.84
C SER A 20 11.27 -7.05 9.59
N PHE A 21 12.13 -6.29 8.88
CA PHE A 21 13.04 -5.31 9.49
C PHE A 21 12.67 -3.84 9.21
N GLY A 22 11.63 -3.57 8.41
CA GLY A 22 11.20 -2.18 8.19
C GLY A 22 10.45 -1.63 9.40
N SER A 23 10.73 -0.37 9.78
CA SER A 23 10.01 0.33 10.85
C SER A 23 8.49 0.29 10.62
N SER A 24 7.75 -0.10 11.66
CA SER A 24 6.30 -0.12 11.69
C SER A 24 5.78 0.17 13.09
N THR A 25 4.56 0.68 13.16
CA THR A 25 3.81 0.75 14.42
C THR A 25 2.94 -0.49 14.51
N GLU A 26 3.24 -1.39 15.46
CA GLU A 26 2.33 -2.48 15.77
C GLU A 26 1.03 -1.89 16.35
N THR A 27 -0.10 -2.20 15.73
CA THR A 27 -1.39 -1.62 16.12
C THR A 27 -2.24 -2.60 16.91
N LEU A 28 -3.03 -3.41 16.23
CA LEU A 28 -4.05 -4.29 16.80
C LEU A 28 -3.87 -5.71 16.26
N SER A 29 -4.29 -6.69 17.05
CA SER A 29 -4.42 -8.06 16.56
C SER A 29 -5.71 -8.21 15.76
N VAL A 30 -5.63 -8.81 14.59
CA VAL A 30 -6.78 -9.18 13.74
C VAL A 30 -6.75 -10.69 13.56
N TYR A 31 -7.83 -11.35 13.97
CA TYR A 31 -7.91 -12.81 13.88
C TYR A 31 -8.51 -13.26 12.54
N SER A 32 -8.28 -14.51 12.14
CA SER A 32 -8.72 -15.05 10.85
C SER A 32 -10.23 -14.93 10.61
N ASN A 33 -11.06 -15.01 11.66
CA ASN A 33 -12.51 -14.82 11.57
C ASN A 33 -12.94 -13.37 11.35
N GLU A 34 -12.04 -12.41 11.56
CA GLU A 34 -12.25 -10.98 11.35
C GLU A 34 -11.78 -10.53 9.96
N ILE A 35 -11.24 -11.46 9.17
CA ILE A 35 -10.71 -11.23 7.82
C ILE A 35 -11.64 -11.85 6.79
N GLU A 36 -11.86 -11.12 5.71
CA GLU A 36 -12.46 -11.62 4.50
C GLU A 36 -11.38 -11.75 3.41
N ARG A 37 -11.35 -12.86 2.68
CA ARG A 37 -10.55 -12.98 1.47
C ARG A 37 -11.43 -12.67 0.27
N ILE A 38 -11.14 -11.57 -0.42
CA ILE A 38 -11.89 -11.12 -1.59
C ILE A 38 -11.06 -11.33 -2.87
N ARG A 39 -11.74 -11.62 -3.99
CA ARG A 39 -11.11 -11.81 -5.30
C ARG A 39 -10.58 -10.50 -5.84
N ASP A 40 -9.37 -10.50 -6.38
CA ASP A 40 -8.81 -9.36 -7.11
C ASP A 40 -9.78 -8.88 -8.22
N VAL A 41 -9.78 -7.57 -8.48
CA VAL A 41 -10.53 -6.95 -9.58
C VAL A 41 -9.70 -7.12 -10.83
N GLU A 42 -10.13 -8.01 -11.70
CA GLU A 42 -9.42 -8.42 -12.90
C GLU A 42 -10.27 -8.17 -14.14
N ILE A 43 -9.64 -7.70 -15.22
CA ILE A 43 -10.26 -7.55 -16.53
C ILE A 43 -9.36 -8.27 -17.53
N GLU A 44 -9.97 -9.06 -18.41
CA GLU A 44 -9.27 -9.67 -19.53
C GLU A 44 -9.39 -8.77 -20.77
N SER A 45 -8.27 -8.46 -21.41
CA SER A 45 -8.24 -7.70 -22.67
C SER A 45 -7.12 -8.24 -23.55
N ASN A 46 -7.46 -8.61 -24.79
CA ASN A 46 -6.53 -9.20 -25.77
C ASN A 46 -5.74 -10.40 -25.23
N GLY A 47 -6.42 -11.31 -24.50
CA GLY A 47 -5.80 -12.50 -23.90
C GLY A 47 -4.84 -12.21 -22.73
N THR A 48 -4.78 -10.97 -22.26
CA THR A 48 -3.99 -10.57 -21.09
C THR A 48 -4.92 -10.23 -19.92
N ILE A 49 -4.64 -10.80 -18.75
CA ILE A 49 -5.36 -10.50 -17.52
C ILE A 49 -4.69 -9.32 -16.81
N TYR A 50 -5.45 -8.26 -16.58
CA TYR A 50 -5.00 -7.06 -15.88
C TYR A 50 -5.63 -6.99 -14.49
N THR A 51 -4.78 -6.92 -13.45
CA THR A 51 -5.23 -6.79 -12.06
C THR A 51 -5.29 -5.32 -11.64
N PHE A 52 -6.50 -4.77 -11.52
CA PHE A 52 -6.74 -3.36 -11.15
C PHE A 52 -6.69 -3.12 -9.64
N SER A 53 -6.67 -4.19 -8.85
CA SER A 53 -6.60 -4.11 -7.38
C SER A 53 -5.31 -4.69 -6.81
N ASP A 54 -4.22 -4.74 -7.59
CA ASP A 54 -2.95 -5.30 -7.12
C ASP A 54 -2.46 -4.55 -5.88
N GLY A 55 -2.33 -5.28 -4.78
CA GLY A 55 -1.78 -4.75 -3.55
C GLY A 55 -2.72 -3.86 -2.75
N ILE A 56 -4.01 -3.77 -3.09
CA ILE A 56 -4.99 -2.97 -2.32
C ILE A 56 -6.17 -3.81 -1.79
N GLY A 57 -6.39 -3.72 -0.48
CA GLY A 57 -7.52 -4.32 0.24
C GLY A 57 -8.45 -3.26 0.84
N LYS A 58 -9.33 -3.70 1.73
CA LYS A 58 -10.28 -2.84 2.44
C LYS A 58 -10.13 -2.96 3.95
N ILE A 59 -10.45 -1.88 4.65
CA ILE A 59 -10.57 -1.84 6.11
C ILE A 59 -11.95 -1.27 6.47
N SER A 60 -12.65 -1.87 7.42
CA SER A 60 -13.95 -1.34 7.87
C SER A 60 -13.78 0.01 8.57
N SER A 61 -14.81 0.86 8.49
CA SER A 61 -14.75 2.21 9.09
C SER A 61 -14.50 2.17 10.60
N GLU A 62 -15.17 1.26 11.31
CA GLU A 62 -14.98 1.09 12.76
C GLU A 62 -13.55 0.67 13.09
N PHE A 63 -12.98 -0.27 12.32
CA PHE A 63 -11.63 -0.76 12.57
C PHE A 63 -10.57 0.28 12.19
N ALA A 64 -10.77 1.01 11.09
CA ALA A 64 -9.92 2.13 10.70
C ALA A 64 -9.83 3.20 11.81
N HIS A 65 -10.94 3.50 12.47
CA HIS A 65 -10.96 4.42 13.60
C HIS A 65 -10.11 3.92 14.77
N LYS A 66 -10.24 2.64 15.14
CA LYS A 66 -9.43 2.01 16.19
C LYS A 66 -7.94 2.02 15.85
N VAL A 67 -7.59 1.72 14.60
CA VAL A 67 -6.20 1.78 14.10
C VAL A 67 -5.66 3.20 14.16
N ALA A 68 -6.43 4.21 13.73
CA ALA A 68 -6.04 5.61 13.79
C ALA A 68 -5.76 6.08 15.22
N ASN A 69 -6.63 5.72 16.17
CA ASN A 69 -6.45 6.04 17.59
C ASN A 69 -5.19 5.37 18.15
N LYS A 70 -4.93 4.11 17.80
CA LYS A 70 -3.72 3.39 18.21
C LYS A 70 -2.44 4.01 17.65
N CYS A 71 -2.50 4.58 16.45
CA CYS A 71 -1.43 5.36 15.84
C CYS A 71 -1.32 6.80 16.36
N GLY A 72 -2.17 7.24 17.30
CA GLY A 72 -2.16 8.59 17.86
C GLY A 72 -2.64 9.68 16.87
N LEU A 73 -3.45 9.31 15.87
CA LEU A 73 -3.94 10.24 14.85
C LEU A 73 -5.19 10.99 15.35
N LYS A 74 -5.26 12.31 15.09
CA LYS A 74 -6.41 13.15 15.45
C LYS A 74 -7.66 12.85 14.62
N CYS A 75 -7.48 12.43 13.37
CA CYS A 75 -8.55 12.06 12.47
C CYS A 75 -8.24 10.70 11.83
N THR A 76 -9.29 9.99 11.42
CA THR A 76 -9.15 8.71 10.74
C THR A 76 -8.80 8.94 9.27
N PRO A 77 -7.62 8.52 8.78
CA PRO A 77 -7.24 8.65 7.38
C PRO A 77 -8.06 7.67 6.51
N SER A 78 -8.15 7.96 5.21
CA SER A 78 -8.92 7.15 4.25
C SER A 78 -8.18 5.89 3.80
N ALA A 79 -6.86 5.84 3.96
CA ALA A 79 -6.06 4.65 3.63
C ALA A 79 -4.85 4.47 4.55
N PHE A 80 -4.43 3.21 4.71
CA PHE A 80 -3.27 2.81 5.50
C PHE A 80 -2.37 1.90 4.66
N GLN A 81 -1.06 2.12 4.73
CA GLN A 81 -0.08 1.15 4.25
C GLN A 81 0.21 0.15 5.37
N ILE A 82 0.01 -1.13 5.08
CA ILE A 82 0.02 -2.19 6.10
C ILE A 82 0.98 -3.33 5.79
N ARG A 83 1.37 -4.03 6.85
CA ARG A 83 1.85 -5.41 6.84
C ARG A 83 1.01 -6.23 7.82
N TYR A 84 0.59 -7.41 7.41
CA TYR A 84 -0.24 -8.28 8.24
C TYR A 84 -0.03 -9.73 7.81
N GLY A 85 0.45 -10.63 8.67
CA GLY A 85 0.41 -12.08 8.41
C GLY A 85 0.92 -12.55 7.04
N GLY A 86 1.96 -11.89 6.48
CA GLY A 86 2.49 -12.18 5.14
C GLY A 86 1.83 -11.41 3.98
N TYR A 87 0.76 -10.66 4.27
CA TYR A 87 0.17 -9.66 3.38
C TYR A 87 0.95 -8.34 3.47
N LYS A 88 1.16 -7.73 2.30
CA LYS A 88 1.75 -6.39 2.15
C LYS A 88 0.94 -5.61 1.13
N GLY A 89 0.60 -4.38 1.47
CA GLY A 89 -0.13 -3.50 0.55
C GLY A 89 -0.71 -2.28 1.24
N VAL A 90 -1.76 -1.74 0.63
CA VAL A 90 -2.58 -0.65 1.16
C VAL A 90 -3.97 -1.19 1.48
N VAL A 91 -4.63 -0.65 2.49
CA VAL A 91 -6.06 -0.85 2.73
C VAL A 91 -6.77 0.49 2.75
N ALA A 92 -7.87 0.59 2.02
CA ALA A 92 -8.72 1.78 1.99
C ALA A 92 -9.98 1.57 2.84
N VAL A 93 -10.47 2.63 3.46
CA VAL A 93 -11.70 2.59 4.26
C VAL A 93 -12.88 2.29 3.35
N ASP A 94 -13.58 1.19 3.63
CA ASP A 94 -14.86 0.86 3.00
C ASP A 94 -15.97 0.91 4.06
N PRO A 95 -16.89 1.90 4.01
CA PRO A 95 -18.01 2.00 4.93
C PRO A 95 -18.96 0.80 4.90
N ARG A 96 -18.94 -0.01 3.84
CA ARG A 96 -19.79 -1.19 3.67
C ARG A 96 -19.12 -2.49 4.12
N ALA A 97 -17.84 -2.45 4.47
CA ALA A 97 -17.12 -3.65 4.90
C ALA A 97 -17.57 -4.07 6.31
N VAL A 98 -18.04 -5.31 6.42
CA VAL A 98 -18.47 -5.92 7.70
C VAL A 98 -17.27 -6.50 8.46
N LYS A 99 -16.32 -7.11 7.75
CA LYS A 99 -15.09 -7.65 8.32
C LYS A 99 -14.06 -6.53 8.54
N ARG A 100 -13.17 -6.71 9.52
CA ARG A 100 -12.15 -5.71 9.88
C ARG A 100 -11.21 -5.43 8.70
N LEU A 101 -10.77 -6.48 8.02
CA LEU A 101 -9.94 -6.40 6.83
C LEU A 101 -10.50 -7.29 5.73
N CYS A 102 -10.58 -6.78 4.50
CA CYS A 102 -10.82 -7.59 3.31
C CYS A 102 -9.55 -7.60 2.47
N LEU A 103 -8.87 -8.75 2.40
CA LEU A 103 -7.55 -8.90 1.78
C LEU A 103 -7.64 -9.70 0.48
N ARG A 104 -6.69 -9.44 -0.44
CA ARG A 104 -6.65 -10.04 -1.77
C ARG A 104 -5.49 -11.01 -1.94
N LYS A 105 -5.58 -11.89 -2.94
CA LYS A 105 -4.52 -12.85 -3.25
C LYS A 105 -3.25 -12.12 -3.68
N SER A 106 -3.37 -11.08 -4.51
CA SER A 106 -2.26 -10.21 -4.94
C SER A 106 -1.44 -9.64 -3.77
N MET A 107 -2.07 -9.38 -2.63
CA MET A 107 -1.42 -8.85 -1.42
C MET A 107 -0.61 -9.90 -0.65
N CYS A 108 -0.93 -11.18 -0.77
CA CYS A 108 -0.30 -12.27 -0.03
C CYS A 108 1.09 -12.60 -0.61
N LYS A 109 2.14 -12.49 0.21
CA LYS A 109 3.53 -12.65 -0.26
C LYS A 109 4.22 -13.89 0.31
N PHE A 110 3.74 -14.38 1.45
CA PHE A 110 4.12 -15.63 2.10
C PHE A 110 3.05 -16.00 3.13
N THR A 111 3.03 -17.25 3.58
CA THR A 111 2.09 -17.71 4.61
C THR A 111 2.64 -17.42 6.00
N SER A 112 1.78 -16.98 6.92
CA SER A 112 2.16 -16.73 8.31
C SER A 112 0.95 -16.86 9.22
N GLN A 113 1.20 -17.26 10.46
CA GLN A 113 0.20 -17.29 11.54
C GLN A 113 0.19 -15.99 12.36
N ASN A 114 0.98 -14.98 11.97
CA ASN A 114 1.01 -13.71 12.67
C ASN A 114 -0.30 -12.94 12.47
N THR A 115 -0.97 -12.63 13.57
CA THR A 115 -2.23 -11.88 13.63
C THR A 115 -2.04 -10.40 13.92
N LYS A 116 -0.80 -9.92 14.06
CA LYS A 116 -0.51 -8.51 14.30
C LYS A 116 -0.64 -7.69 13.01
N LEU A 117 -1.38 -6.59 13.10
CA LEU A 117 -1.45 -5.56 12.07
C LEU A 117 -0.40 -4.49 12.34
N ASP A 118 0.53 -4.34 11.40
CA ASP A 118 1.53 -3.30 11.39
C ASP A 118 1.13 -2.18 10.42
N VAL A 119 1.06 -0.94 10.90
CA VAL A 119 0.87 0.25 10.07
C VAL A 119 2.22 0.91 9.81
N LEU A 120 2.54 1.11 8.53
CA LEU A 120 3.79 1.71 8.08
C LEU A 120 3.63 3.19 7.77
N SER A 121 2.48 3.55 7.20
CA SER A 121 2.14 4.91 6.79
C SER A 121 0.62 5.00 6.60
N TRP A 122 0.12 6.20 6.39
CA TRP A 122 -1.29 6.48 6.14
C TRP A 122 -1.44 7.63 5.15
N SER A 123 -2.61 7.74 4.55
CA SER A 123 -2.94 8.84 3.65
C SER A 123 -2.83 10.19 4.39
N LYS A 124 -1.99 11.07 3.88
CA LYS A 124 -1.82 12.44 4.35
C LYS A 124 -1.40 13.33 3.17
N PHE A 125 -1.65 14.63 3.28
CA PHE A 125 -1.10 15.57 2.31
C PHE A 125 0.43 15.45 2.31
N GLN A 126 1.00 15.31 1.12
CA GLN A 126 2.44 15.34 0.92
C GLN A 126 2.72 16.36 -0.18
N PRO A 127 3.59 17.36 0.07
CA PRO A 127 3.99 18.26 -0.99
C PRO A 127 4.68 17.44 -2.08
N CYS A 128 4.29 17.70 -3.33
CA CYS A 128 4.84 17.04 -4.51
C CYS A 128 5.54 18.08 -5.37
N PHE A 129 6.74 17.74 -5.82
CA PHE A 129 7.58 18.60 -6.64
C PHE A 129 7.95 17.87 -7.92
N LEU A 130 8.23 18.63 -8.97
CA LEU A 130 8.76 18.06 -10.20
C LEU A 130 10.22 17.69 -9.99
N ASN A 131 10.51 16.39 -10.05
CA ASN A 131 11.88 15.90 -10.11
C ASN A 131 12.37 15.86 -11.57
N ARG A 132 13.69 15.76 -11.74
CA ARG A 132 14.33 15.76 -13.07
C ARG A 132 13.83 14.65 -13.98
N GLN A 133 13.50 13.48 -13.43
CA GLN A 133 13.00 12.33 -14.20
C GLN A 133 11.62 12.63 -14.80
N ALA A 134 10.71 13.21 -14.01
CA ALA A 134 9.39 13.63 -14.48
C ALA A 134 9.49 14.74 -15.53
N ILE A 135 10.38 15.71 -15.32
CA ILE A 135 10.64 16.79 -16.30
C ILE A 135 11.12 16.19 -17.63
N SER A 136 12.11 15.30 -17.58
CA SER A 136 12.64 14.65 -18.78
C SER A 136 11.56 13.88 -19.53
N LEU A 137 10.70 13.14 -18.82
CA LEU A 137 9.60 12.40 -19.44
C LEU A 137 8.61 13.35 -20.12
N LEU A 138 8.18 14.41 -19.43
CA LEU A 138 7.25 15.38 -19.97
C LEU A 138 7.81 16.14 -21.18
N SER A 139 9.11 16.48 -21.17
CA SER A 139 9.79 17.09 -22.31
C SER A 139 9.79 16.15 -23.54
N THR A 140 10.07 14.85 -23.36
CA THR A 140 9.99 13.87 -24.47
C THR A 140 8.56 13.66 -24.99
N LEU A 141 7.55 13.94 -24.18
CA LEU A 141 6.14 13.93 -24.58
C LEU A 141 5.68 15.26 -25.21
N GLY A 142 6.59 16.22 -25.41
CA GLY A 142 6.33 17.47 -26.13
C GLY A 142 5.98 18.68 -25.26
N VAL A 143 6.13 18.59 -23.93
CA VAL A 143 5.96 19.76 -23.06
C VAL A 143 7.16 20.70 -23.24
N SER A 144 6.92 21.95 -23.64
CA SER A 144 7.96 22.96 -23.84
C SER A 144 8.71 23.31 -22.56
N ASP A 145 10.03 23.46 -22.66
CA ASP A 145 10.92 23.71 -21.53
C ASP A 145 10.58 25.00 -20.76
N TYR A 146 10.04 26.01 -21.45
CA TYR A 146 9.56 27.26 -20.83
C TYR A 146 8.51 27.01 -19.73
N VAL A 147 7.71 25.94 -19.84
CA VAL A 147 6.73 25.57 -18.80
C VAL A 147 7.45 25.16 -17.51
N PHE A 148 8.55 24.43 -17.61
CA PHE A 148 9.35 24.02 -16.45
C PHE A 148 10.10 25.22 -15.86
N GLU A 149 10.69 26.09 -16.69
CA GLU A 149 11.34 27.32 -16.23
C GLU A 149 10.38 28.23 -15.45
N LYS A 150 9.14 28.39 -15.93
CA LYS A 150 8.09 29.13 -15.23
C LYS A 150 7.68 28.45 -13.92
N LYS A 151 7.74 27.12 -13.82
CA LYS A 151 7.47 26.40 -12.56
C LYS A 151 8.65 26.50 -11.59
N GLN A 152 9.87 26.58 -12.10
CA GLN A 152 11.09 26.82 -11.31
C GLN A 152 11.05 28.19 -10.62
N SER A 153 10.63 29.23 -11.32
CA SER A 153 10.56 30.60 -10.78
C SER A 153 9.54 30.79 -9.65
N ILE A 154 8.64 29.82 -9.45
CA ILE A 154 7.65 29.80 -8.37
C ILE A 154 7.97 28.66 -7.35
N ASN A 155 9.21 28.17 -7.30
CA ASN A 155 9.70 27.13 -6.37
C ASN A 155 8.97 25.76 -6.43
N TRP A 156 8.44 25.35 -7.58
CA TRP A 156 7.81 24.03 -7.77
C TRP A 156 8.76 22.92 -8.24
N ILE A 157 10.04 23.25 -8.44
CA ILE A 157 11.10 22.32 -8.84
C ILE A 157 12.10 22.21 -7.69
N GLN A 158 12.34 20.99 -7.22
CA GLN A 158 13.40 20.69 -6.26
C GLN A 158 14.50 19.91 -6.98
N PHE A 159 15.74 20.39 -6.85
CA PHE A 159 16.95 19.69 -7.30
C PHE A 159 17.36 18.61 -6.30
#